data_AF-A0AAW0BNH4-F1
#
_entry.id   AF-A0AAW0BNH4-F1
#
_cell.length_a   1.000
_cell.length_b   1.000
_cell.length_c   1.000
_cell.angle_alpha   90.00
_cell.angle_beta   90.00
_cell.angle_gamma   90.00
#
_symmetry.space_group_name_H-M   'P 1'
#
loop_
_entity.id
_entity.type
_entity.pdbx_description
1 polymer ?
#
loop_
_entity_poly.entity_id
_entity_poly.type
_entity_poly.pdbx_seq_one_letter_code
_entity_poly.pdbx_strand_id
1 'polypeptide(L)'
;ASRKTCRVCGKAIKDQDRQQHVGQHIIKAMYGVEDTSVKTPVSKSYPCGMCGGTCQASIKAKKLDSQCPSTYPFMISTQVSTAKKFLSTRPCTNVPVACAMLDCKEIHWKYNYRQHLAERHPGWE
;
A
#
# COMPACT_ATOMS: atom_id res chain seq x y z
N ALA A 1 19.14 -9.32 -3.01
CA ALA A 1 17.72 -8.89 -3.01
C ALA A 1 17.30 -8.63 -4.45
N SER A 2 16.17 -9.21 -4.89
CA SER A 2 15.65 -8.96 -6.24
C SER A 2 15.26 -7.49 -6.40
N ARG A 3 15.34 -6.98 -7.63
CA ARG A 3 14.86 -5.65 -8.01
C ARG A 3 13.74 -5.81 -9.02
N LYS A 4 12.68 -5.00 -8.92
CA LYS A 4 11.69 -4.85 -9.99
C LYS A 4 11.49 -3.39 -10.33
N THR A 5 11.12 -3.17 -11.59
CA THR A 5 10.75 -1.87 -12.12
C THR A 5 9.42 -1.41 -11.52
N CYS A 6 9.41 -0.18 -10.99
CA CYS A 6 8.19 0.48 -10.54
C CYS A 6 7.31 0.79 -11.77
N ARG A 7 6.05 0.35 -11.76
CA ARG A 7 5.11 0.62 -12.85
C ARG A 7 4.82 2.11 -13.01
N VAL A 8 4.85 2.87 -11.91
CA VAL A 8 4.47 4.28 -11.87
C VAL A 8 5.53 5.16 -12.52
N CYS A 9 6.81 5.03 -12.13
CA CYS A 9 7.89 5.93 -12.58
C CYS A 9 8.97 5.24 -13.43
N GLY A 10 8.96 3.91 -13.54
CA GLY A 10 9.94 3.13 -14.28
C GLY A 10 11.29 2.90 -13.57
N LYS A 11 11.44 3.32 -12.31
CA LYS A 11 12.69 3.12 -11.55
C LYS A 11 12.84 1.66 -11.09
N ALA A 12 14.04 1.10 -11.16
CA ALA A 12 14.34 -0.22 -10.59
C ALA A 12 14.54 -0.13 -9.07
N ILE A 13 13.70 -0.82 -8.30
CA ILE A 13 13.64 -0.72 -6.84
C ILE A 13 13.86 -2.11 -6.22
N LYS A 14 14.60 -2.17 -5.11
CA LYS A 14 14.77 -3.40 -4.32
C LYS A 14 13.41 -3.82 -3.75
N ASP A 15 13.13 -5.11 -3.70
CA ASP A 15 11.87 -5.64 -3.19
C ASP A 15 11.43 -5.00 -1.87
N GLN A 16 12.34 -4.94 -0.89
CA GLN A 16 12.06 -4.43 0.46
C GLN A 16 11.66 -2.94 0.51
N ASP A 17 12.07 -2.15 -0.48
CA ASP A 17 11.82 -0.70 -0.55
C ASP A 17 10.62 -0.35 -1.43
N ARG A 18 10.06 -1.32 -2.17
CA ARG A 18 9.00 -1.07 -3.15
C ARG A 18 7.75 -0.48 -2.54
N GLN A 19 7.31 -1.03 -1.42
CA GLN A 19 6.08 -0.57 -0.76
C GLN A 19 6.19 0.90 -0.38
N GLN A 20 7.34 1.28 0.16
CA GLN A 20 7.60 2.67 0.53
C GLN A 20 7.67 3.56 -0.73
N HIS A 21 8.40 3.12 -1.74
CA HIS A 21 8.56 3.87 -2.99
C HIS A 21 7.23 4.13 -3.70
N VAL A 22 6.41 3.08 -3.87
CA VAL A 22 5.09 3.20 -4.50
C VAL A 22 4.11 3.94 -3.60
N GLY A 23 4.19 3.76 -2.28
CA GLY A 23 3.40 4.50 -1.31
C GLY A 23 3.59 6.01 -1.42
N GLN A 24 4.78 6.50 -1.75
CA GLN A 24 5.02 7.93 -1.99
C GLN A 24 4.21 8.45 -3.18
N HIS A 25 4.20 7.73 -4.30
CA HIS A 25 3.39 8.10 -5.47
C HIS A 25 1.90 8.12 -5.14
N ILE A 26 1.43 7.11 -4.40
CA ILE A 26 0.02 6.99 -3.99
C ILE A 26 -0.39 8.16 -3.10
N ILE A 27 0.39 8.45 -2.05
CA ILE A 27 0.10 9.54 -1.12
C ILE A 27 0.07 10.87 -1.87
N LYS A 28 1.08 11.16 -2.69
CA LYS A 28 1.10 12.40 -3.48
C LYS A 28 -0.15 12.53 -4.35
N ALA A 29 -0.52 11.47 -5.06
CA ALA A 29 -1.74 11.47 -5.88
C ALA A 29 -3.03 11.66 -5.06
N MET A 30 -3.13 11.04 -3.88
CA MET A 30 -4.28 11.19 -2.99
C MET A 30 -4.44 12.63 -2.45
N TYR A 31 -3.32 13.33 -2.21
CA TYR A 31 -3.31 14.70 -1.71
C TYR A 31 -3.20 15.75 -2.83
N GLY A 32 -3.30 15.35 -4.10
CA GLY A 32 -3.18 16.28 -5.24
C GLY A 32 -1.80 16.94 -5.37
N VAL A 33 -0.77 16.36 -4.75
CA VAL A 33 0.61 16.84 -4.87
C VAL A 33 1.20 16.32 -6.18
N GLU A 34 1.75 17.23 -6.98
CA GLU A 34 2.39 16.87 -8.24
C GLU A 34 3.59 15.93 -8.01
N ASP A 35 3.67 14.88 -8.82
CA ASP A 35 4.82 13.98 -8.87
C ASP A 35 5.34 13.89 -10.30
N THR A 36 6.34 14.72 -10.61
CA THR A 36 6.97 14.82 -11.93
C THR A 36 7.63 13.53 -12.40
N SER A 37 7.85 12.57 -11.50
CA SER A 37 8.40 11.26 -11.85
C SER A 37 7.36 10.25 -12.35
N VAL A 38 6.06 10.55 -12.22
CA VAL A 38 4.97 9.67 -12.63
C VAL A 38 4.88 9.61 -14.15
N LYS A 39 5.01 8.41 -14.70
CA LYS A 39 4.80 8.08 -16.12
C LYS A 39 3.46 7.38 -16.34
N THR A 40 3.07 6.54 -15.38
CA THR A 40 1.77 5.84 -15.36
C THR A 40 1.02 6.25 -14.10
N PRO A 41 -0.21 6.76 -14.20
CA PRO A 41 -0.97 7.19 -13.02
C PRO A 41 -1.25 6.02 -12.07
N VAL A 42 -1.27 6.33 -10.76
CA VAL A 42 -1.78 5.40 -9.75
C VAL A 42 -3.30 5.29 -9.85
N SER A 43 -3.85 4.16 -9.43
CA SER A 43 -5.30 3.99 -9.30
C SER A 43 -5.84 4.98 -8.28
N LYS A 44 -6.96 5.62 -8.63
CA LYS A 44 -7.72 6.48 -7.72
C LYS A 44 -8.61 5.70 -6.76
N SER A 45 -8.91 4.43 -7.09
CA SER A 45 -9.79 3.57 -6.29
C SER A 45 -8.99 2.37 -5.79
N TYR A 46 -8.81 2.28 -4.48
CA TYR A 46 -8.04 1.24 -3.81
C TYR A 46 -6.68 0.91 -4.46
N PRO A 47 -5.77 1.89 -4.60
CA PRO A 47 -4.45 1.61 -5.13
C PRO A 47 -3.73 0.50 -4.36
N CYS A 48 -2.93 -0.27 -5.09
CA CYS A 48 -2.11 -1.35 -4.58
C CYS A 48 -0.77 -0.80 -4.07
N GLY A 49 -0.39 -1.17 -2.85
CA GLY A 49 0.85 -0.72 -2.23
C GLY A 49 2.13 -1.17 -2.92
N MET A 50 2.04 -2.03 -3.93
CA MET A 50 3.20 -2.66 -4.58
C MET A 50 3.41 -2.19 -6.01
N CYS A 51 2.33 -1.83 -6.73
CA CYS A 51 2.41 -1.41 -8.13
C CYS A 51 1.63 -0.13 -8.43
N GLY A 52 0.86 0.41 -7.48
CA GLY A 52 0.02 1.59 -7.65
C GLY A 52 -1.24 1.36 -8.49
N GLY A 53 -1.45 0.18 -9.08
CA GLY A 53 -2.69 -0.17 -9.80
C GLY A 53 -3.78 -0.67 -8.87
N THR A 54 -4.79 -1.37 -9.41
CA THR A 54 -5.82 -2.03 -8.61
C THR A 54 -5.43 -3.50 -8.41
N CYS A 55 -5.11 -3.90 -7.19
CA CYS A 55 -4.84 -5.30 -6.85
C CYS A 55 -5.44 -5.61 -5.48
N GLN A 56 -6.08 -6.76 -5.36
CA GLN A 56 -6.53 -7.26 -4.06
C GLN A 56 -5.34 -7.68 -3.21
N ALA A 57 -5.44 -7.37 -1.92
CA ALA A 57 -4.51 -7.80 -0.88
C ALA A 57 -5.30 -8.54 0.20
N SER A 58 -4.73 -9.64 0.66
CA SER A 58 -5.23 -10.42 1.78
C SER A 58 -4.06 -10.74 2.71
N ILE A 59 -4.37 -11.29 3.89
CA ILE A 59 -3.38 -11.71 4.87
C ILE A 59 -3.53 -13.21 5.07
N LYS A 60 -2.49 -13.98 4.72
CA LYS A 60 -2.44 -15.43 4.93
C LYS A 60 -1.23 -15.76 5.77
N ALA A 61 -1.44 -16.44 6.91
CA ALA A 61 -0.38 -16.83 7.84
C ALA A 61 0.60 -15.68 8.20
N LYS A 62 0.04 -14.49 8.52
CA LYS A 62 0.79 -13.25 8.86
C LYS A 62 1.66 -12.67 7.73
N LYS A 63 1.50 -13.16 6.49
CA LYS A 63 2.16 -12.65 5.29
C LYS A 63 1.14 -11.97 4.38
N LEU A 64 1.63 -11.01 3.58
CA LEU A 64 0.84 -10.48 2.49
C LEU A 64 0.62 -11.57 1.44
N ASP A 65 -0.64 -11.77 1.08
CA ASP A 65 -1.06 -12.56 -0.07
C ASP A 65 -1.73 -11.60 -1.07
N SER A 66 -1.22 -11.56 -2.31
CA SER A 66 -1.71 -10.62 -3.30
C SER A 66 -1.42 -11.11 -4.71
N GLN A 67 -2.41 -10.97 -5.59
CA GLN A 67 -2.30 -11.27 -7.02
C GLN A 67 -1.47 -10.24 -7.79
N CYS A 68 -0.90 -9.23 -7.13
CA CYS A 68 -0.07 -8.23 -7.80
C CYS A 68 1.18 -8.88 -8.42
N PRO A 69 1.49 -8.65 -9.71
CA PRO A 69 2.72 -9.13 -10.32
C PRO A 69 4.00 -8.59 -9.64
N SER A 70 3.87 -7.48 -8.92
CA SER A 70 4.95 -6.86 -8.15
C SER A 70 5.00 -7.32 -6.68
N THR A 71 4.19 -8.32 -6.29
CA THR A 71 4.21 -8.89 -4.94
C THR A 71 5.58 -9.46 -4.60
N TYR A 72 6.00 -9.26 -3.35
CA TYR A 72 7.06 -10.02 -2.70
C TYR A 72 6.57 -10.50 -1.35
N PRO A 73 7.06 -11.66 -0.88
CA PRO A 73 6.75 -12.12 0.46
C PRO A 73 7.38 -11.17 1.48
N PHE A 74 6.54 -10.64 2.37
CA PHE A 74 7.01 -10.01 3.60
C PHE A 74 6.08 -10.35 4.77
N MET A 75 6.67 -10.39 5.96
CA MET A 75 5.95 -10.59 7.22
C MET A 75 5.31 -9.28 7.64
N ILE A 76 3.98 -9.29 7.79
CA ILE A 76 3.24 -8.09 8.19
C ILE A 76 3.62 -7.69 9.60
N SER A 77 3.79 -8.65 10.52
CA SER A 77 4.23 -8.35 11.90
C SER A 77 5.58 -7.62 11.93
N THR A 78 6.54 -8.03 11.12
CA THR A 78 7.85 -7.37 11.02
C THR A 78 7.72 -5.97 10.44
N GLN A 79 6.88 -5.78 9.41
CA GLN A 79 6.62 -4.46 8.85
C GLN A 79 5.85 -3.57 9.84
N VAL A 80 4.89 -4.10 10.61
CA VAL A 80 4.17 -3.39 11.67
C VAL A 80 5.11 -2.97 12.80
N SER A 81 6.01 -3.85 13.25
CA SER A 81 7.02 -3.50 14.25
C SER A 81 7.97 -2.42 13.74
N THR A 82 8.34 -2.48 12.46
CA THR A 82 9.13 -1.42 11.81
C THR A 82 8.30 -0.15 11.62
N ALA A 83 7.00 -0.29 11.38
CA ALA A 83 6.03 0.79 11.17
C ALA A 83 5.82 1.67 12.40
N LYS A 84 6.00 1.09 13.60
CA LYS A 84 5.91 1.82 14.86
C LYS A 84 7.02 2.85 15.05
N LYS A 85 8.14 2.70 14.32
CA LYS A 85 9.27 3.63 14.40
C LYS A 85 9.22 4.57 13.20
N PHE A 86 8.70 5.78 13.42
CA PHE A 86 8.81 6.83 12.41
C PHE A 86 10.29 7.09 12.14
N LEU A 87 10.68 6.92 10.87
CA LEU A 87 12.00 7.26 10.37
C LEU A 87 11.78 8.23 9.22
N SER A 88 12.47 9.36 9.22
CA SER A 88 12.42 10.34 8.12
C SER A 88 12.78 9.70 6.77
N THR A 89 13.64 8.68 6.79
CA THR A 89 14.03 7.88 5.63
C THR A 89 13.00 6.82 5.23
N ARG A 90 11.99 6.53 6.07
CA ARG A 90 10.93 5.54 5.87
C ARG A 90 9.55 6.07 6.28
N PRO A 91 9.06 7.16 5.65
CA PRO A 91 7.83 7.83 6.08
C PRO A 91 6.57 7.01 5.81
N CYS A 92 6.64 6.01 4.92
CA CYS A 92 5.50 5.18 4.56
C CYS A 92 5.62 3.81 5.21
N THR A 93 4.80 3.60 6.24
CA THR A 93 4.70 2.34 6.98
C THR A 93 3.44 1.56 6.60
N ASN A 94 3.08 1.68 5.32
CA ASN A 94 1.78 1.26 4.82
C ASN A 94 1.72 -0.25 4.61
N VAL A 95 1.10 -0.94 5.57
CA VAL A 95 0.78 -2.37 5.50
C VAL A 95 -0.71 -2.58 5.22
N PRO A 96 -1.11 -3.76 4.71
CA PRO A 96 -2.51 -4.17 4.72
C PRO A 96 -2.98 -4.35 6.17
N VAL A 97 -4.19 -3.88 6.46
CA VAL A 97 -4.86 -3.97 7.76
C VAL A 97 -6.27 -4.50 7.56
N ALA A 98 -6.75 -5.30 8.51
CA ALA A 98 -8.14 -5.74 8.53
C ALA A 98 -9.05 -4.61 8.99
N CYS A 99 -10.29 -4.59 8.49
CA CYS A 99 -11.33 -3.73 9.04
C CYS A 99 -11.60 -4.08 10.51
N ALA A 100 -11.77 -3.04 11.33
CA ALA A 100 -12.04 -3.16 12.75
C ALA A 100 -13.53 -3.30 13.06
N MET A 101 -14.41 -3.12 12.07
CA MET A 101 -15.86 -3.27 12.23
C MET A 101 -16.20 -4.76 12.36
N LEU A 102 -17.01 -5.12 13.36
CA LEU A 102 -17.33 -6.51 13.74
C LEU A 102 -17.77 -7.39 12.57
N ASP A 103 -18.59 -6.84 11.66
CA ASP A 103 -19.15 -7.58 10.52
C ASP A 103 -18.32 -7.45 9.23
N CYS A 104 -17.18 -6.74 9.29
CA CYS A 104 -16.34 -6.48 8.13
C CYS A 104 -15.04 -7.27 8.18
N LYS A 105 -14.90 -8.22 7.26
CA LYS A 105 -13.70 -9.08 7.14
C LYS A 105 -12.73 -8.60 6.05
N GLU A 106 -12.97 -7.41 5.49
CA GLU A 106 -12.16 -6.89 4.40
C GLU A 106 -10.77 -6.45 4.88
N ILE A 107 -9.80 -6.57 3.99
CA ILE A 107 -8.40 -6.21 4.24
C ILE A 107 -8.01 -5.17 3.22
N HIS A 108 -7.50 -4.04 3.69
CA HIS A 108 -7.16 -2.90 2.86
C HIS A 108 -5.78 -2.39 3.20
N TRP A 109 -5.07 -1.84 2.21
CA TRP A 109 -3.90 -1.01 2.49
C TRP A 109 -4.28 0.13 3.42
N LYS A 110 -3.43 0.47 4.41
CA LYS A 110 -3.75 1.49 5.42
C LYS A 110 -4.22 2.83 4.82
N TYR A 111 -3.65 3.30 3.71
CA TYR A 111 -4.13 4.52 3.06
C TYR A 111 -5.52 4.37 2.41
N ASN A 112 -5.95 3.16 2.02
CA ASN A 112 -7.28 2.90 1.46
C ASN A 112 -8.36 2.86 2.55
N TYR A 113 -7.96 2.78 3.81
CA TYR A 113 -8.87 2.52 4.91
C TYR A 113 -9.93 3.61 5.08
N ARG A 114 -9.56 4.89 4.86
CA ARG A 114 -10.53 5.99 4.90
C ARG A 114 -11.59 5.88 3.80
N GLN A 115 -11.17 5.54 2.57
CA GLN A 115 -12.09 5.29 1.46
C GLN A 115 -13.03 4.11 1.78
N HIS A 116 -12.48 3.01 2.30
CA HIS A 116 -13.26 1.84 2.73
C HIS A 116 -14.34 2.19 3.74
N LEU A 117 -13.97 2.89 4.81
CA LEU A 117 -14.93 3.24 5.85
C LEU A 117 -16.03 4.16 5.32
N ALA A 118 -15.69 5.16 4.49
CA ALA A 118 -16.67 6.05 3.89
C ALA A 118 -17.67 5.31 2.97
N GLU A 119 -17.22 4.30 2.22
CA GLU A 119 -18.05 3.55 1.27
C GLU A 119 -18.84 2.40 1.91
N ARG A 120 -18.26 1.68 2.86
CA ARG A 120 -18.84 0.44 3.43
C ARG A 120 -19.41 0.60 4.83
N HIS A 121 -19.06 1.68 5.52
CA HIS A 121 -19.50 1.95 6.88
C HIS A 121 -20.03 3.38 7.02
N PRO A 122 -21.14 3.76 6.34
CA PRO A 122 -21.69 5.10 6.45
C PRO A 122 -21.97 5.46 7.93
N GLY A 123 -21.44 6.59 8.41
CA GLY A 123 -21.59 7.03 9.80
C GLY A 123 -20.53 6.52 10.79
N TRP A 124 -19.36 6.08 10.30
CA TRP A 124 -18.24 5.67 11.15
C TRP A 124 -17.43 6.83 11.76
N GLU A 125 -17.58 8.06 11.22
CA GLU A 125 -16.83 9.25 11.67
C GLU A 125 -17.23 9.72 13.07
#